data_AF-A0A3M2A102-F1
#
_entry.id   AF-A0A3M2A102-F1
#
_cell.length_a   1.000
_cell.length_b   1.000
_cell.length_c   1.000
_cell.angle_alpha   90.00
_cell.angle_beta   90.00
_cell.angle_gamma   90.00
#
_symmetry.space_group_name_H-M   'P 1'
#
loop_
_entity.id
_entity.type
_entity.pdbx_description
1 polymer ?
#
loop_
_entity_poly.entity_id
_entity_poly.type
_entity_poly.pdbx_seq_one_letter_code
_entity_poly.pdbx_strand_id
1 'polypeptide(L)'
;MGHGWLSAIPVPCGSWAGLWLYLEPGYICGGRFFGRCVCANGRYPPSGNGLNPPNNLYQSFTTVQESLMPRSLMHQEIDSVPELVRVMLPRLTDAISQIITPTLSRQIRRVYVTGCGDSYYAGLTSKLAFEQLAGLPCEPMPAMQFGRYATPFLPAPRAELLTLAVSVSGKVSRTVEALRLAQHEGVTAVAITGNPHSPLAQVAKLVLQTTLPPFPQKPSDQVVPGMRSYVASQLALFLTAIHLGEQRGHLTGAQADGYRHDLAHTANLMAETIELCDPIARETAVSWTDADRFVWCGTGPNYGTAHFCAAKIIEASGDTAVAQDTEEWAHIQYFEKQPHTPTFLISAGHRDQSRTVEIATAATHIGRRVGIIAPATSLIARTAHKAAYLPVALPLHECFSPLLTCLPGALFAAWRAETIGEPYFRAFGGGRSSTGGGGISRIQTSDQIDIPDRNS
;
A
#
# COMPACT_ATOMS: atom_id res chain seq x y z
N MET A 1 -43.71 10.15 -15.22
CA MET A 1 -44.38 9.11 -16.05
C MET A 1 -43.30 8.49 -16.93
N GLY A 2 -42.89 7.25 -16.68
CA GLY A 2 -41.82 6.58 -17.44
C GLY A 2 -42.41 5.60 -18.46
N HIS A 3 -42.09 5.76 -19.74
CA HIS A 3 -42.42 4.81 -20.79
C HIS A 3 -41.28 3.79 -20.93
N GLY A 4 -41.61 2.49 -21.08
CA GLY A 4 -40.63 1.47 -21.45
C GLY A 4 -40.45 1.40 -22.96
N TRP A 5 -39.22 1.19 -23.43
CA TRP A 5 -38.86 1.13 -24.85
C TRP A 5 -38.18 -0.21 -25.17
N LEU A 6 -38.51 -0.80 -26.32
CA LEU A 6 -37.78 -1.94 -26.89
C LEU A 6 -36.95 -1.45 -28.09
N SER A 7 -35.67 -1.82 -28.13
CA SER A 7 -34.78 -1.58 -29.28
C SER A 7 -34.06 -2.86 -29.66
N ALA A 8 -33.87 -3.09 -30.96
CA ALA A 8 -33.13 -4.22 -31.50
C ALA A 8 -31.60 -4.01 -31.52
N ILE A 9 -31.11 -2.77 -31.32
CA ILE A 9 -29.68 -2.41 -31.34
C ILE A 9 -29.40 -1.37 -30.24
N PRO A 10 -28.27 -1.44 -29.50
CA PRO A 10 -27.94 -0.44 -28.49
C PRO A 10 -27.48 0.84 -29.18
N VAL A 11 -28.25 1.93 -29.06
CA VAL A 11 -27.84 3.28 -29.46
C VAL A 11 -28.08 4.19 -28.25
N PRO A 12 -27.16 5.11 -27.89
CA PRO A 12 -27.34 5.93 -26.71
C PRO A 12 -28.42 6.98 -26.95
N CYS A 13 -29.57 6.85 -26.28
CA CYS A 13 -30.47 7.97 -26.05
C CYS A 13 -29.99 8.74 -24.81
N GLY A 14 -29.90 10.06 -24.92
CA GLY A 14 -29.29 10.93 -23.90
C GLY A 14 -29.93 10.88 -22.51
N SER A 15 -29.14 11.30 -21.52
CA SER A 15 -29.43 11.73 -20.14
C SER A 15 -30.37 10.93 -19.23
N TRP A 16 -30.85 9.75 -19.62
CA TRP A 16 -31.59 8.85 -18.73
C TRP A 16 -30.81 7.55 -18.52
N ALA A 17 -30.42 7.28 -17.26
CA ALA A 17 -29.62 6.11 -16.87
C ALA A 17 -30.34 4.80 -17.25
N GLY A 18 -29.69 4.02 -18.11
CA GLY A 18 -30.25 2.83 -18.75
C GLY A 18 -29.95 1.54 -17.99
N LEU A 19 -31.01 0.91 -17.46
CA LEU A 19 -31.01 -0.49 -17.07
C LEU A 19 -31.25 -1.33 -18.35
N TRP A 20 -30.27 -2.14 -18.76
CA TRP A 20 -30.39 -3.01 -19.94
C TRP A 20 -30.63 -4.46 -19.50
N LEU A 21 -31.70 -5.06 -19.99
CA LEU A 21 -31.96 -6.50 -19.88
C LEU A 21 -31.70 -7.13 -21.24
N TYR A 22 -30.63 -7.91 -21.36
CA TYR A 22 -30.36 -8.72 -22.54
C TYR A 22 -31.19 -10.01 -22.47
N LEU A 23 -32.03 -10.25 -23.48
CA LEU A 23 -32.85 -11.47 -23.57
C LEU A 23 -32.11 -12.52 -24.40
N GLU A 24 -31.99 -13.72 -23.87
CA GLU A 24 -31.49 -14.87 -24.62
C GLU A 24 -32.53 -15.36 -25.66
N PRO A 25 -32.09 -15.98 -26.76
CA PRO A 25 -33.00 -16.56 -27.75
C PRO A 25 -33.98 -17.57 -27.11
N GLY A 26 -35.29 -17.33 -27.27
CA GLY A 26 -36.35 -18.21 -26.75
C GLY A 26 -37.13 -17.67 -25.55
N TYR A 27 -36.72 -16.52 -24.97
CA TYR A 27 -37.44 -15.85 -23.90
C TYR A 27 -38.48 -14.85 -24.44
N ILE A 28 -39.67 -14.82 -23.83
CA ILE A 28 -40.73 -13.84 -24.11
C ILE A 28 -40.94 -12.99 -22.86
N CYS A 29 -40.83 -11.67 -22.99
CA CYS A 29 -41.02 -10.72 -21.90
C CYS A 29 -42.32 -9.94 -22.09
N GLY A 30 -43.18 -9.91 -21.06
CA GLY A 30 -44.42 -9.14 -21.04
C GLY A 30 -44.36 -8.07 -19.94
N GLY A 31 -44.45 -6.80 -20.31
CA GLY A 31 -44.50 -5.71 -19.34
C GLY A 31 -45.91 -5.53 -18.75
N ARG A 32 -46.03 -5.38 -17.43
CA ARG A 32 -47.22 -4.75 -16.82
C ARG A 32 -46.83 -3.38 -16.26
N PHE A 33 -47.67 -2.38 -16.54
CA PHE A 33 -47.57 -1.06 -15.94
C PHE A 33 -47.56 -1.20 -14.41
N PHE A 34 -46.67 -0.47 -13.72
CA PHE A 34 -46.24 -0.61 -12.31
C PHE A 34 -44.98 -1.47 -12.04
N GLY A 35 -43.97 -1.39 -12.91
CA GLY A 35 -42.57 -1.62 -12.50
C GLY A 35 -42.15 -3.07 -12.26
N ARG A 36 -42.85 -4.06 -12.85
CA ARG A 36 -42.42 -5.47 -12.83
C ARG A 36 -42.37 -6.03 -14.26
N CYS A 37 -41.19 -6.46 -14.69
CA CYS A 37 -41.01 -7.31 -15.87
C CYS A 37 -41.13 -8.78 -15.48
N VAL A 38 -41.86 -9.55 -16.29
CA VAL A 38 -41.98 -11.01 -16.12
C VAL A 38 -41.37 -11.68 -17.35
N CYS A 39 -40.31 -12.45 -17.16
CA CYS A 39 -39.69 -13.27 -18.19
C CYS A 39 -40.02 -14.75 -17.92
N ALA A 40 -40.48 -15.46 -18.94
CA ALA A 40 -40.76 -16.89 -18.84
C ALA A 40 -40.21 -17.63 -20.07
N ASN A 41 -39.73 -18.87 -19.85
CA ASN A 41 -39.45 -19.81 -20.93
C ASN A 41 -40.77 -20.25 -21.56
N GLY A 42 -40.86 -20.15 -22.89
CA GLY A 42 -42.12 -20.20 -23.64
C GLY A 42 -43.08 -21.33 -23.22
N ARG A 43 -44.24 -20.92 -22.67
CA ARG A 43 -45.59 -21.52 -22.77
C ARG A 43 -46.54 -20.76 -21.81
N TYR A 44 -47.45 -19.94 -22.35
CA TYR A 44 -48.63 -19.51 -21.60
C TYR A 44 -49.75 -20.55 -21.79
N PRO A 45 -50.42 -21.04 -20.74
CA PRO A 45 -51.65 -21.81 -20.91
C PRO A 45 -52.83 -20.85 -21.19
N PRO A 46 -53.88 -21.31 -21.90
CA PRO A 46 -55.02 -20.47 -22.24
C PRO A 46 -55.93 -20.23 -21.02
N SER A 47 -56.43 -19.00 -20.93
CA SER A 47 -57.59 -18.48 -20.17
C SER A 47 -58.27 -19.41 -19.13
N GLY A 48 -58.27 -18.98 -17.87
CA GLY A 48 -59.29 -19.42 -16.90
C GLY A 48 -58.80 -19.52 -15.46
N ASN A 49 -59.38 -18.70 -14.59
CA ASN A 49 -59.54 -18.82 -13.14
C ASN A 49 -58.35 -19.30 -12.27
N GLY A 50 -57.77 -18.32 -11.56
CA GLY A 50 -57.47 -18.39 -10.13
C GLY A 50 -56.69 -19.60 -9.62
N LEU A 51 -55.37 -19.57 -9.76
CA LEU A 51 -54.46 -20.33 -8.89
C LEU A 51 -53.23 -19.47 -8.58
N ASN A 52 -52.99 -19.20 -7.29
CA ASN A 52 -51.74 -18.59 -6.80
C ASN A 52 -50.57 -19.54 -7.10
N PRO A 53 -49.45 -19.07 -7.70
CA PRO A 53 -48.26 -19.89 -7.87
C PRO A 53 -47.60 -20.19 -6.51
N PRO A 54 -46.83 -21.30 -6.41
CA PRO A 54 -46.21 -21.74 -5.16
C PRO A 54 -45.23 -20.69 -4.61
N ASN A 55 -45.30 -20.47 -3.30
CA ASN A 55 -44.59 -19.43 -2.53
C ASN A 55 -43.05 -19.55 -2.46
N ASN A 56 -42.41 -20.37 -3.29
CA ASN A 56 -40.97 -20.58 -3.25
C ASN A 56 -40.36 -20.29 -4.61
N LEU A 57 -40.09 -19.01 -4.87
CA LEU A 57 -39.03 -18.48 -5.76
C LEU A 57 -39.11 -16.94 -5.73
N TYR A 58 -39.15 -16.37 -4.51
CA TYR A 58 -38.91 -14.95 -4.32
C TYR A 58 -37.51 -14.81 -3.73
N GLN A 59 -36.49 -14.75 -4.60
CA GLN A 59 -35.33 -13.95 -4.21
C GLN A 59 -35.83 -12.50 -4.19
N SER A 60 -36.12 -12.00 -2.99
CA SER A 60 -36.22 -10.58 -2.77
C SER A 60 -34.85 -10.00 -3.08
N PHE A 61 -34.64 -9.59 -4.33
CA PHE A 61 -33.64 -8.59 -4.62
C PHE A 61 -34.16 -7.31 -3.99
N THR A 62 -33.78 -7.09 -2.73
CA THR A 62 -33.78 -5.75 -2.18
C THR A 62 -32.87 -4.95 -3.09
N THR A 63 -33.47 -4.15 -3.96
CA THR A 63 -32.79 -3.05 -4.61
C THR A 63 -32.39 -2.11 -3.48
N VAL A 64 -31.25 -2.40 -2.85
CA VAL A 64 -30.48 -1.34 -2.23
C VAL A 64 -30.07 -0.51 -3.42
N GLN A 65 -30.84 0.54 -3.67
CA GLN A 65 -30.36 1.70 -4.36
C GLN A 65 -29.03 1.99 -3.66
N GLU A 66 -27.91 1.61 -4.30
CA GLU A 66 -26.57 1.94 -3.83
C GLU A 66 -26.55 3.45 -3.77
N SER A 67 -26.95 4.00 -2.63
CA SER A 67 -26.41 5.26 -2.19
C SER A 67 -24.91 4.97 -2.17
N LEU A 68 -24.21 5.41 -3.22
CA LEU A 68 -22.77 5.54 -3.22
C LEU A 68 -22.44 6.30 -1.94
N MET A 69 -22.19 5.56 -0.86
CA MET A 69 -21.62 6.11 0.35
C MET A 69 -20.35 6.81 -0.15
N PRO A 70 -20.21 8.12 0.10
CA PRO A 70 -19.02 8.82 -0.36
C PRO A 70 -17.81 8.07 0.19
N ARG A 71 -16.86 7.72 -0.70
CA ARG A 71 -15.62 7.03 -0.33
C ARG A 71 -15.00 7.73 0.88
N SER A 72 -14.63 6.99 1.92
CA SER A 72 -14.00 7.58 3.10
C SER A 72 -12.71 8.32 2.76
N LEU A 73 -12.22 9.16 3.67
CA LEU A 73 -11.00 9.91 3.43
C LEU A 73 -9.78 9.02 3.17
N MET A 74 -9.71 7.82 3.77
CA MET A 74 -8.63 6.87 3.49
C MET A 74 -8.75 6.30 2.07
N HIS A 75 -9.95 5.97 1.60
CA HIS A 75 -10.18 5.59 0.21
C HIS A 75 -9.77 6.70 -0.76
N GLN A 76 -10.15 7.95 -0.47
CA GLN A 76 -9.75 9.10 -1.29
C GLN A 76 -8.22 9.33 -1.29
N GLU A 77 -7.55 9.15 -0.15
CA GLU A 77 -6.08 9.16 -0.09
C GLU A 77 -5.50 8.06 -1.01
N ILE A 78 -6.08 6.85 -1.00
CA ILE A 78 -5.67 5.73 -1.85
C ILE A 78 -5.83 6.06 -3.34
N ASP A 79 -7.02 6.50 -3.74
CA ASP A 79 -7.37 6.82 -5.14
C ASP A 79 -6.50 7.94 -5.72
N SER A 80 -5.98 8.82 -4.86
CA SER A 80 -5.20 9.98 -5.28
C SER A 80 -3.73 9.67 -5.61
N VAL A 81 -3.24 8.48 -5.30
CA VAL A 81 -1.81 8.17 -5.42
C VAL A 81 -1.31 7.93 -6.84
N PRO A 82 -2.08 7.33 -7.77
CA PRO A 82 -1.72 7.36 -9.19
C PRO A 82 -1.31 8.75 -9.67
N GLU A 83 -2.11 9.77 -9.32
CA GLU A 83 -1.81 11.15 -9.70
C GLU A 83 -0.63 11.75 -8.92
N LEU A 84 -0.49 11.37 -7.63
CA LEU A 84 0.69 11.75 -6.86
C LEU A 84 1.99 11.28 -7.55
N VAL A 85 2.03 10.04 -8.05
CA VAL A 85 3.21 9.51 -8.75
C VAL A 85 3.53 10.35 -9.98
N ARG A 86 2.53 10.68 -10.81
CA ARG A 86 2.71 11.51 -12.01
C ARG A 86 3.29 12.88 -11.69
N VAL A 87 2.83 13.50 -10.61
CA VAL A 87 3.30 14.84 -10.19
C VAL A 87 4.69 14.79 -9.53
N MET A 88 4.95 13.79 -8.69
CA MET A 88 6.14 13.74 -7.86
C MET A 88 7.37 13.23 -8.62
N LEU A 89 7.20 12.25 -9.51
CA LEU A 89 8.32 11.58 -10.18
C LEU A 89 9.29 12.54 -10.92
N PRO A 90 8.83 13.46 -11.80
CA PRO A 90 9.75 14.37 -12.48
C PRO A 90 10.45 15.31 -11.48
N ARG A 91 9.71 15.85 -10.51
CA ARG A 91 10.26 16.76 -9.47
C ARG A 91 11.35 16.09 -8.64
N LEU A 92 11.12 14.84 -8.24
CA LEU A 92 12.09 14.06 -7.48
C LEU A 92 13.31 13.69 -8.33
N THR A 93 13.12 13.35 -9.60
CA THR A 93 14.21 13.03 -10.53
C THR A 93 15.16 14.22 -10.65
N ASP A 94 14.63 15.42 -10.87
CA ASP A 94 15.42 16.66 -10.96
C ASP A 94 16.12 16.95 -9.63
N ALA A 95 15.40 16.91 -8.50
CA ALA A 95 15.96 17.20 -7.18
C ALA A 95 17.09 16.24 -6.80
N ILE A 96 16.93 14.94 -7.07
CA ILE A 96 17.96 13.92 -6.79
C ILE A 96 19.24 14.22 -7.57
N SER A 97 19.13 14.58 -8.85
CA SER A 97 20.29 14.89 -9.70
C SER A 97 21.10 16.09 -9.20
N GLN A 98 20.45 17.06 -8.55
CA GLN A 98 21.07 18.26 -8.00
C GLN A 98 21.77 17.98 -6.66
N ILE A 99 21.13 17.18 -5.80
CA ILE A 99 21.60 16.93 -4.43
C ILE A 99 22.67 15.84 -4.41
N ILE A 100 22.46 14.76 -5.15
CA ILE A 100 23.36 13.60 -5.21
C ILE A 100 24.17 13.73 -6.52
N THR A 101 25.23 14.52 -6.48
CA THR A 101 26.02 14.82 -7.68
C THR A 101 26.69 13.57 -8.26
N PRO A 102 27.02 13.54 -9.57
CA PRO A 102 27.75 12.43 -10.18
C PRO A 102 29.06 12.07 -9.45
N THR A 103 29.76 13.08 -8.94
CA THR A 103 30.99 12.89 -8.15
C THR A 103 30.71 12.16 -6.85
N LEU A 104 29.67 12.57 -6.11
CA LEU A 104 29.25 11.87 -4.89
C LEU A 104 28.82 10.43 -5.20
N SER A 105 27.99 10.22 -6.22
CA SER A 105 27.51 8.89 -6.61
C SER A 105 28.64 7.90 -6.86
N ARG A 106 29.70 8.32 -7.56
CA ARG A 106 30.87 7.47 -7.86
C ARG A 106 31.70 7.09 -6.63
N GLN A 107 31.59 7.83 -5.53
CA GLN A 107 32.28 7.53 -4.28
C GLN A 107 31.51 6.50 -3.43
N ILE A 108 30.18 6.45 -3.53
CA ILE A 108 29.37 5.58 -2.69
C ILE A 108 29.64 4.09 -2.97
N ARG A 109 29.77 3.31 -1.88
CA ARG A 109 29.95 1.85 -1.86
C ARG A 109 28.90 1.12 -1.05
N ARG A 110 28.19 1.80 -0.14
CA ARG A 110 27.12 1.20 0.67
C ARG A 110 26.06 2.24 1.02
N VAL A 111 24.80 1.81 1.05
CA VAL A 111 23.65 2.64 1.40
C VAL A 111 23.02 2.12 2.70
N TYR A 112 22.74 3.04 3.62
CA TYR A 112 21.91 2.82 4.79
C TYR A 112 20.63 3.62 4.61
N VAL A 113 19.48 3.02 4.91
CA VAL A 113 18.20 3.74 4.93
C VAL A 113 17.62 3.66 6.33
N THR A 114 17.17 4.79 6.88
CA THR A 114 16.69 4.81 8.25
C THR A 114 15.49 5.71 8.44
N GLY A 115 14.61 5.34 9.37
CA GLY A 115 13.37 6.05 9.65
C GLY A 115 12.59 5.37 10.79
N CYS A 116 11.34 5.78 10.98
CA CYS A 116 10.42 5.18 11.96
C CYS A 116 9.07 4.89 11.29
N GLY A 117 8.42 3.79 11.69
CA GLY A 117 7.13 3.36 11.13
C GLY A 117 7.18 3.23 9.61
N ASP A 118 6.18 3.77 8.92
CA ASP A 118 6.07 3.77 7.46
C ASP A 118 7.34 4.25 6.74
N SER A 119 8.09 5.19 7.31
CA SER A 119 9.36 5.65 6.72
C SER A 119 10.46 4.59 6.77
N TYR A 120 10.50 3.78 7.82
CA TYR A 120 11.39 2.61 7.88
C TYR A 120 10.91 1.51 6.93
N TYR A 121 9.60 1.27 6.85
CA TYR A 121 9.03 0.29 5.94
C TYR A 121 9.31 0.65 4.47
N ALA A 122 9.27 1.93 4.11
CA ALA A 122 9.69 2.39 2.77
C ALA A 122 11.17 2.03 2.50
N GLY A 123 12.02 2.18 3.52
CA GLY A 123 13.40 1.69 3.48
C GLY A 123 13.51 0.20 3.17
N LEU A 124 12.76 -0.65 3.89
CA LEU A 124 12.70 -2.10 3.63
C LEU A 124 12.32 -2.40 2.17
N THR A 125 11.30 -1.72 1.64
CA THR A 125 10.85 -1.92 0.25
C THR A 125 11.89 -1.54 -0.79
N SER A 126 12.80 -0.61 -0.45
CA SER A 126 13.81 -0.09 -1.39
C SER A 126 15.07 -0.95 -1.52
N LYS A 127 15.31 -1.88 -0.58
CA LYS A 127 16.56 -2.65 -0.49
C LYS A 127 16.93 -3.32 -1.82
N LEU A 128 15.98 -4.07 -2.39
CA LEU A 128 16.21 -4.79 -3.64
C LEU A 128 16.51 -3.84 -4.81
N ALA A 129 15.92 -2.65 -4.84
CA ALA A 129 16.19 -1.67 -5.88
C ALA A 129 17.62 -1.13 -5.80
N PHE A 130 18.15 -0.84 -4.62
CA PHE A 130 19.56 -0.44 -4.48
C PHE A 130 20.52 -1.57 -4.86
N GLU A 131 20.22 -2.80 -4.45
CA GLU A 131 21.09 -3.95 -4.76
C GLU A 131 21.08 -4.26 -6.27
N GLN A 132 19.91 -4.26 -6.91
CA GLN A 132 19.76 -4.61 -8.33
C GLN A 132 20.10 -3.46 -9.28
N LEU A 133 19.58 -2.26 -9.01
CA LEU A 133 19.65 -1.12 -9.92
C LEU A 133 20.88 -0.25 -9.65
N ALA A 134 21.28 -0.09 -8.39
CA ALA A 134 22.47 0.68 -8.07
C ALA A 134 23.72 -0.19 -7.99
N GLY A 135 23.60 -1.51 -7.87
CA GLY A 135 24.74 -2.40 -7.60
C GLY A 135 25.40 -2.11 -6.26
N LEU A 136 24.61 -1.66 -5.27
CA LEU A 136 25.09 -1.24 -3.96
C LEU A 136 24.40 -2.05 -2.85
N PRO A 137 25.15 -2.60 -1.87
CA PRO A 137 24.56 -3.13 -0.66
C PRO A 137 23.71 -2.06 0.03
N CYS A 138 22.48 -2.43 0.38
CA CYS A 138 21.54 -1.55 1.08
C CYS A 138 21.08 -2.19 2.39
N GLU A 139 21.19 -1.43 3.48
CA GLU A 139 20.77 -1.85 4.81
C GLU A 139 19.74 -0.88 5.39
N PRO A 140 18.45 -1.21 5.26
CA PRO A 140 17.39 -0.51 5.97
C PRO A 140 17.41 -0.88 7.46
N MET A 141 17.36 0.11 8.34
CA MET A 141 17.35 -0.10 9.79
C MET A 141 16.40 0.88 10.49
N PRO A 142 15.68 0.46 11.55
CA PRO A 142 14.95 1.39 12.40
C PRO A 142 15.88 2.46 12.96
N ALA A 143 15.38 3.69 13.14
CA ALA A 143 16.21 4.84 13.53
C ALA A 143 17.08 4.61 14.77
N MET A 144 16.55 3.93 15.80
CA MET A 144 17.33 3.61 17.00
C MET A 144 18.42 2.57 16.72
N GLN A 145 18.10 1.51 15.97
CA GLN A 145 19.07 0.49 15.60
C GLN A 145 20.22 1.10 14.80
N PHE A 146 19.89 1.91 13.79
CA PHE A 146 20.91 2.58 12.99
C PHE A 146 21.71 3.56 13.85
N GLY A 147 21.03 4.54 14.46
CA GLY A 147 21.64 5.63 15.20
C GLY A 147 22.54 5.14 16.34
N ARG A 148 22.01 4.30 17.25
CA ARG A 148 22.72 3.95 18.49
C ARG A 148 23.55 2.68 18.40
N TYR A 149 23.17 1.74 17.54
CA TYR A 149 23.82 0.42 17.49
C TYR A 149 24.61 0.16 16.21
N ALA A 150 24.36 0.88 15.12
CA ALA A 150 25.11 0.71 13.88
C ALA A 150 26.15 1.82 13.67
N THR A 151 25.82 3.10 13.90
CA THR A 151 26.72 4.22 13.57
C THR A 151 28.13 4.09 14.14
N PRO A 152 28.37 3.63 15.40
CA PRO A 152 29.73 3.48 15.91
C PRO A 152 30.55 2.45 15.13
N PHE A 153 29.90 1.42 14.58
CA PHE A 153 30.54 0.25 13.98
C PHE A 153 30.47 0.21 12.44
N LEU A 154 30.07 1.29 11.76
CA LEU A 154 30.03 1.30 10.29
C LEU A 154 31.43 1.07 9.69
N PRO A 155 31.54 0.45 8.52
CA PRO A 155 32.84 0.17 7.92
C PRO A 155 33.57 1.46 7.49
N ALA A 156 34.89 1.42 7.51
CA ALA A 156 35.72 2.44 6.87
C ALA A 156 35.92 2.12 5.38
N PRO A 157 36.13 3.13 4.51
CA PRO A 157 36.13 4.57 4.81
C PRO A 157 34.70 5.15 4.91
N ARG A 158 34.43 5.95 5.95
CA ARG A 158 33.09 6.51 6.24
C ARG A 158 32.53 7.40 5.11
N ALA A 159 33.41 8.05 4.36
CA ALA A 159 33.05 8.90 3.23
C ALA A 159 32.41 8.14 2.05
N GLU A 160 32.61 6.83 1.94
CA GLU A 160 32.01 5.99 0.89
C GLU A 160 30.63 5.45 1.30
N LEU A 161 30.15 5.80 2.50
CA LEU A 161 28.85 5.41 2.99
C LEU A 161 27.83 6.53 2.74
N LEU A 162 26.62 6.13 2.30
CA LEU A 162 25.47 7.02 2.16
C LEU A 162 24.39 6.63 3.16
N THR A 163 23.91 7.59 3.95
CA THR A 163 22.73 7.42 4.81
C THR A 163 21.57 8.23 4.28
N LEU A 164 20.43 7.58 4.06
CA LEU A 164 19.17 8.21 3.67
C LEU A 164 18.21 8.17 4.87
N ALA A 165 18.04 9.31 5.55
CA ALA A 165 17.14 9.42 6.71
C ALA A 165 15.76 9.91 6.26
N VAL A 166 14.76 9.03 6.31
CA VAL A 166 13.40 9.27 5.83
C VAL A 166 12.49 9.66 6.99
N SER A 167 11.85 10.82 6.89
CA SER A 167 10.78 11.24 7.79
C SER A 167 9.97 12.37 7.16
N VAL A 168 8.72 12.06 6.79
CA VAL A 168 7.80 12.98 6.09
C VAL A 168 7.57 14.28 6.87
N SER A 169 7.36 14.20 8.18
CA SER A 169 7.19 15.39 9.03
C SER A 169 8.49 16.13 9.31
N GLY A 170 9.62 15.43 9.16
CA GLY A 170 10.95 15.81 9.64
C GLY A 170 11.05 16.10 11.16
N LYS A 171 10.05 15.71 11.96
CA LYS A 171 9.98 16.00 13.41
C LYS A 171 10.26 14.78 14.30
N VAL A 172 10.46 13.60 13.71
CA VAL A 172 10.71 12.36 14.47
C VAL A 172 12.10 12.41 15.08
N SER A 173 12.19 12.64 16.40
CA SER A 173 13.45 12.88 17.11
C SER A 173 14.48 11.78 16.92
N ARG A 174 14.07 10.51 16.87
CA ARG A 174 14.99 9.38 16.64
C ARG A 174 15.56 9.36 15.22
N THR A 175 14.80 9.80 14.22
CA THR A 175 15.35 9.98 12.86
C THR A 175 16.31 11.17 12.79
N VAL A 176 16.02 12.25 13.52
CA VAL A 176 16.93 13.41 13.65
C VAL A 176 18.24 13.02 14.34
N GLU A 177 18.17 12.25 15.43
CA GLU A 177 19.33 11.65 16.12
C GLU A 177 20.14 10.78 15.18
N ALA A 178 19.51 9.83 14.49
CA ALA A 178 20.15 8.92 13.55
C ALA A 178 20.94 9.66 12.47
N LEU A 179 20.33 10.69 11.87
CA LEU A 179 21.00 11.52 10.86
C LEU A 179 22.18 12.29 11.45
N ARG A 180 22.01 12.89 12.62
CA ARG A 180 23.07 13.65 13.31
C ARG A 180 24.27 12.76 13.65
N LEU A 181 24.03 11.57 14.18
CA LEU A 181 25.08 10.60 14.52
C LEU A 181 25.82 10.11 13.27
N ALA A 182 25.13 9.80 12.17
CA ALA A 182 25.79 9.43 10.92
C ALA A 182 26.72 10.56 10.41
N GLN A 183 26.25 11.82 10.43
CA GLN A 183 27.08 12.96 10.03
C GLN A 183 28.28 13.17 10.96
N HIS A 184 28.11 12.93 12.27
CA HIS A 184 29.21 13.00 13.24
C HIS A 184 30.29 11.95 12.96
N GLU A 185 29.89 10.76 12.50
CA GLU A 185 30.81 9.69 12.05
C GLU A 185 31.44 9.95 10.67
N GLY A 186 31.17 11.10 10.05
CA GLY A 186 31.73 11.47 8.74
C GLY A 186 31.07 10.75 7.56
N VAL A 187 29.89 10.16 7.76
CA VAL A 187 29.09 9.53 6.70
C VAL A 187 28.36 10.60 5.89
N THR A 188 28.27 10.42 4.57
CA THR A 188 27.43 11.29 3.75
C THR A 188 25.97 11.01 4.07
N ALA A 189 25.22 12.03 4.48
CA ALA A 189 23.87 11.85 4.99
C ALA A 189 22.88 12.80 4.32
N VAL A 190 21.73 12.27 3.88
CA VAL A 190 20.66 12.98 3.19
C VAL A 190 19.37 12.85 4.00
N ALA A 191 18.75 13.99 4.32
CA ALA A 191 17.39 14.01 4.85
C ALA A 191 16.37 13.91 3.72
N ILE A 192 15.46 12.95 3.79
CA ILE A 192 14.31 12.82 2.89
C ILE A 192 13.06 13.23 3.69
N THR A 193 12.52 14.41 3.42
CA THR A 193 11.43 14.99 4.23
C THR A 193 10.45 15.81 3.40
N GLY A 194 9.17 15.79 3.78
CA GLY A 194 8.12 16.62 3.18
C GLY A 194 8.06 18.03 3.76
N ASN A 195 8.89 18.35 4.76
CA ASN A 195 8.98 19.66 5.37
C ASN A 195 10.44 20.17 5.36
N PRO A 196 10.82 21.08 4.45
CA PRO A 196 12.18 21.60 4.33
C PRO A 196 12.59 22.51 5.49
N HIS A 197 11.66 22.92 6.36
CA HIS A 197 11.93 23.74 7.55
C HIS A 197 11.90 22.92 8.85
N SER A 198 11.87 21.59 8.74
CA SER A 198 11.79 20.67 9.88
C SER A 198 13.13 20.54 10.63
N PRO A 199 13.12 20.09 11.90
CA PRO A 199 14.35 19.79 12.64
C PRO A 199 15.30 18.85 11.89
N LEU A 200 14.77 17.84 11.19
CA LEU A 200 15.57 16.95 10.36
C LEU A 200 16.29 17.71 9.23
N ALA A 201 15.58 18.60 8.53
CA ALA A 201 16.16 19.40 7.46
C ALA A 201 17.23 20.38 7.99
N GLN A 202 17.01 20.95 9.18
CA GLN A 202 17.94 21.90 9.80
C GLN A 202 19.29 21.26 10.16
N VAL A 203 19.32 19.99 10.57
CA VAL A 203 20.57 19.30 10.91
C VAL A 203 21.26 18.68 9.68
N ALA A 204 20.54 18.55 8.57
CA ALA A 204 21.02 17.85 7.37
C ALA A 204 21.92 18.75 6.51
N LYS A 205 23.01 18.18 5.99
CA LYS A 205 23.82 18.86 4.96
C LYS A 205 23.18 18.80 3.56
N LEU A 206 22.42 17.74 3.30
CA LEU A 206 21.73 17.48 2.05
C LEU A 206 20.26 17.17 2.34
N VAL A 207 19.33 17.84 1.65
CA VAL A 207 17.88 17.70 1.88
C VAL A 207 17.17 17.39 0.57
N LEU A 208 16.65 16.17 0.44
CA LEU A 208 15.74 15.79 -0.63
C LEU A 208 14.29 16.03 -0.19
N GLN A 209 13.63 16.97 -0.85
CA GLN A 209 12.27 17.37 -0.52
C GLN A 209 11.26 16.42 -1.15
N THR A 210 10.37 15.87 -0.31
CA THR A 210 9.24 15.01 -0.71
C THR A 210 7.89 15.68 -0.40
N THR A 211 7.85 17.01 -0.47
CA THR A 211 6.66 17.82 -0.16
C THR A 211 5.48 17.38 -1.03
N LEU A 212 4.44 16.88 -0.39
CA LEU A 212 3.26 16.37 -1.09
C LEU A 212 2.45 17.54 -1.68
N PRO A 213 1.92 17.40 -2.91
CA PRO A 213 0.93 18.33 -3.42
C PRO A 213 -0.33 18.29 -2.53
N PRO A 214 -1.06 19.42 -2.42
CA PRO A 214 -2.26 19.52 -1.60
C PRO A 214 -3.22 18.37 -1.88
N PHE A 215 -3.75 17.78 -0.82
CA PHE A 215 -4.79 16.77 -0.92
C PHE A 215 -6.15 17.45 -0.70
N PRO A 216 -7.05 17.45 -1.69
CA PRO A 216 -8.37 18.05 -1.56
C PRO A 216 -9.14 17.41 -0.40
N GLN A 217 -10.02 18.18 0.24
CA GLN A 217 -11.07 17.64 1.11
C GLN A 217 -10.62 17.00 2.43
N LYS A 218 -9.35 17.10 2.84
CA LYS A 218 -8.93 16.72 4.20
C LYS A 218 -9.15 17.87 5.17
N PRO A 219 -10.11 17.77 6.12
CA PRO A 219 -10.26 18.76 7.17
C PRO A 219 -8.97 18.84 8.00
N SER A 220 -8.57 20.04 8.40
CA SER A 220 -7.32 20.26 9.16
C SER A 220 -7.26 19.54 10.50
N ASP A 221 -8.42 19.12 11.02
CA ASP A 221 -8.64 18.45 12.29
C ASP A 221 -8.72 16.92 12.18
N GLN A 222 -8.79 16.34 10.96
CA GLN A 222 -8.87 14.88 10.77
C GLN A 222 -7.53 14.27 10.35
N VAL A 223 -7.06 13.30 11.13
CA VAL A 223 -5.89 12.48 10.80
C VAL A 223 -6.34 11.19 10.15
N VAL A 224 -5.80 10.92 8.97
CA VAL A 224 -6.11 9.76 8.14
C VAL A 224 -4.84 8.92 8.01
N PRO A 225 -4.90 7.58 8.10
CA PRO A 225 -3.76 6.71 7.87
C PRO A 225 -3.08 7.06 6.53
N GLY A 226 -1.79 7.40 6.59
CA GLY A 226 -1.10 8.00 5.44
C GLY A 226 -0.73 6.96 4.38
N MET A 227 -1.09 7.24 3.12
CA MET A 227 -0.69 6.42 1.96
C MET A 227 0.20 7.22 1.00
N ARG A 228 -0.21 8.45 0.66
CA ARG A 228 0.54 9.38 -0.20
C ARG A 228 1.99 9.58 0.24
N SER A 229 2.19 9.79 1.54
CA SER A 229 3.52 10.01 2.12
C SER A 229 4.45 8.79 2.04
N TYR A 230 3.87 7.60 2.16
CA TYR A 230 4.60 6.33 2.03
C TYR A 230 5.09 6.16 0.60
N VAL A 231 4.20 6.33 -0.38
CA VAL A 231 4.53 6.20 -1.81
C VAL A 231 5.53 7.27 -2.26
N ALA A 232 5.39 8.52 -1.81
CA ALA A 232 6.39 9.56 -2.10
C ALA A 232 7.79 9.20 -1.56
N SER A 233 7.86 8.56 -0.38
CA SER A 233 9.13 8.09 0.19
C SER A 233 9.73 6.95 -0.63
N GLN A 234 8.90 6.00 -1.08
CA GLN A 234 9.31 4.92 -1.96
C GLN A 234 9.84 5.45 -3.29
N LEU A 235 9.12 6.38 -3.95
CA LEU A 235 9.57 7.01 -5.19
C LEU A 235 10.92 7.69 -5.03
N ALA A 236 11.12 8.45 -3.96
CA ALA A 236 12.41 9.10 -3.68
C ALA A 236 13.55 8.08 -3.56
N LEU A 237 13.33 6.96 -2.86
CA LEU A 237 14.32 5.90 -2.71
C LEU A 237 14.60 5.14 -4.02
N PHE A 238 13.56 4.78 -4.78
CA PHE A 238 13.71 4.09 -6.06
C PHE A 238 14.41 4.94 -7.11
N LEU A 239 14.04 6.21 -7.23
CA LEU A 239 14.72 7.15 -8.13
C LEU A 239 16.17 7.38 -7.71
N THR A 240 16.45 7.40 -6.39
CA THR A 240 17.83 7.49 -5.89
C THR A 240 18.63 6.25 -6.28
N ALA A 241 18.06 5.04 -6.20
CA ALA A 241 18.73 3.83 -6.64
C ALA A 241 19.04 3.84 -8.14
N ILE A 242 18.09 4.25 -8.99
CA ILE A 242 18.31 4.39 -10.44
C ILE A 242 19.42 5.40 -10.72
N HIS A 243 19.35 6.58 -10.08
CA HIS A 243 20.35 7.64 -10.26
C HIS A 243 21.75 7.19 -9.84
N LEU A 244 21.89 6.52 -8.70
CA LEU A 244 23.18 5.97 -8.28
C LEU A 244 23.70 4.92 -9.26
N GLY A 245 22.83 4.05 -9.77
CA GLY A 245 23.18 3.05 -10.78
C GLY A 245 23.72 3.66 -12.06
N GLU A 246 23.03 4.67 -12.58
CA GLU A 246 23.43 5.42 -13.78
C GLU A 246 24.76 6.15 -13.58
N GLN A 247 24.88 6.96 -12.52
CA GLN A 247 26.07 7.77 -12.29
C GLN A 247 27.32 6.95 -11.95
N ARG A 248 27.14 5.71 -11.49
CA ARG A 248 28.22 4.73 -11.25
C ARG A 248 28.53 3.86 -12.46
N GLY A 249 27.78 3.99 -13.56
CA GLY A 249 27.94 3.15 -14.76
C GLY A 249 27.50 1.70 -14.58
N HIS A 250 26.76 1.38 -13.50
CA HIS A 250 26.10 0.08 -13.33
C HIS A 250 24.91 -0.07 -14.26
N LEU A 251 24.25 1.06 -14.55
CA LEU A 251 23.24 1.19 -15.60
C LEU A 251 23.77 2.10 -16.71
N THR A 252 23.51 1.71 -17.96
CA THR A 252 23.58 2.65 -19.08
C THR A 252 22.47 3.70 -18.96
N GLY A 253 22.65 4.87 -19.58
CA GLY A 253 21.60 5.91 -19.61
C GLY A 253 20.27 5.38 -20.15
N ALA A 254 20.31 4.58 -21.22
CA ALA A 254 19.10 3.96 -21.79
C ALA A 254 18.38 3.01 -20.82
N GLN A 255 19.12 2.22 -20.03
CA GLN A 255 18.53 1.37 -18.99
C GLN A 255 17.92 2.20 -17.87
N ALA A 256 18.62 3.24 -17.41
CA ALA A 256 18.14 4.14 -16.36
C ALA A 256 16.85 4.86 -16.80
N ASP A 257 16.79 5.33 -18.04
CA ASP A 257 15.59 5.92 -18.64
C ASP A 257 14.45 4.92 -18.75
N GLY A 258 14.74 3.67 -19.13
CA GLY A 258 13.77 2.57 -19.11
C GLY A 258 13.15 2.36 -17.72
N TYR A 259 13.97 2.30 -16.67
CA TYR A 259 13.46 2.15 -15.30
C TYR A 259 12.67 3.38 -14.81
N ARG A 260 13.08 4.60 -15.19
CA ARG A 260 12.30 5.83 -14.90
C ARG A 260 10.95 5.81 -15.61
N HIS A 261 10.92 5.37 -16.86
CA HIS A 261 9.68 5.17 -17.63
C HIS A 261 8.78 4.13 -16.95
N ASP A 262 9.32 2.99 -16.54
CA ASP A 262 8.56 1.94 -15.87
C ASP A 262 8.00 2.41 -14.53
N LEU A 263 8.78 3.16 -13.74
CA LEU A 263 8.28 3.83 -12.54
C LEU A 263 7.13 4.81 -12.85
N ALA A 264 7.23 5.59 -13.92
CA ALA A 264 6.14 6.48 -14.32
C ALA A 264 4.89 5.68 -14.73
N HIS A 265 5.08 4.57 -15.42
CA HIS A 265 4.01 3.68 -15.83
C HIS A 265 3.28 3.03 -14.64
N THR A 266 3.95 2.84 -13.49
CA THR A 266 3.30 2.32 -12.28
C THR A 266 2.08 3.14 -11.87
N ALA A 267 2.00 4.45 -12.17
CA ALA A 267 0.81 5.25 -11.90
C ALA A 267 -0.45 4.65 -12.53
N ASN A 268 -0.36 4.15 -13.77
CA ASN A 268 -1.48 3.52 -14.45
C ASN A 268 -1.82 2.15 -13.84
N LEU A 269 -0.78 1.37 -13.53
CA LEU A 269 -0.94 0.06 -12.89
C LEU A 269 -1.51 0.16 -11.48
N MET A 270 -1.21 1.24 -10.75
CA MET A 270 -1.79 1.52 -9.45
C MET A 270 -3.29 1.82 -9.58
N ALA A 271 -3.71 2.61 -10.58
CA ALA A 271 -5.13 2.87 -10.83
C ALA A 271 -5.89 1.58 -11.17
N GLU A 272 -5.33 0.75 -12.05
CA GLU A 272 -5.89 -0.57 -12.38
C GLU A 272 -5.94 -1.50 -11.16
N THR A 273 -4.87 -1.56 -10.36
CA THR A 273 -4.82 -2.39 -9.15
C THR A 273 -5.89 -1.94 -8.14
N ILE A 274 -6.11 -0.63 -7.98
CA ILE A 274 -7.17 -0.10 -7.11
C ILE A 274 -8.55 -0.55 -7.60
N GLU A 275 -8.83 -0.35 -8.89
CA GLU A 275 -10.11 -0.74 -9.51
C GLU A 275 -10.41 -2.24 -9.34
N LEU A 276 -9.41 -3.08 -9.59
CA LEU A 276 -9.55 -4.54 -9.46
C LEU A 276 -9.74 -4.98 -8.00
N CYS A 277 -9.06 -4.34 -7.06
CA CYS A 277 -9.01 -4.80 -5.67
C CYS A 277 -10.09 -4.20 -4.77
N ASP A 278 -10.62 -3.01 -5.06
CA ASP A 278 -11.60 -2.31 -4.21
C ASP A 278 -12.84 -3.16 -3.87
N PRO A 279 -13.57 -3.75 -4.85
CA PRO A 279 -14.74 -4.58 -4.54
C PRO A 279 -14.38 -5.84 -3.73
N ILE A 280 -13.23 -6.45 -4.03
CA ILE A 280 -12.76 -7.66 -3.35
C ILE A 280 -12.36 -7.34 -1.91
N ALA A 281 -11.65 -6.23 -1.69
CA ALA A 281 -11.28 -5.75 -0.36
C ALA A 281 -12.51 -5.46 0.50
N ARG A 282 -13.55 -4.84 -0.09
CA ARG A 282 -14.84 -4.59 0.57
C ARG A 282 -15.53 -5.90 0.98
N GLU A 283 -15.69 -6.82 0.05
CA GLU A 283 -16.32 -8.12 0.32
C GLU A 283 -15.55 -8.91 1.38
N THR A 284 -14.22 -8.89 1.30
CA THR A 284 -13.34 -9.55 2.27
C THR A 284 -13.50 -8.93 3.65
N ALA A 285 -13.53 -7.59 3.76
CA ALA A 285 -13.74 -6.90 5.04
C ALA A 285 -15.08 -7.24 5.68
N VAL A 286 -16.15 -7.31 4.89
CA VAL A 286 -17.49 -7.72 5.35
C VAL A 286 -17.50 -9.18 5.79
N SER A 287 -16.95 -10.08 4.98
CA SER A 287 -16.94 -11.52 5.31
C SER A 287 -16.07 -11.86 6.52
N TRP A 288 -15.07 -11.03 6.84
CA TRP A 288 -14.18 -11.20 8.00
C TRP A 288 -14.48 -10.21 9.13
N THR A 289 -15.73 -9.75 9.24
CA THR A 289 -16.15 -8.80 10.29
C THR A 289 -15.87 -9.32 11.70
N ASP A 290 -15.96 -10.64 11.91
CA ASP A 290 -15.73 -11.34 13.18
C ASP A 290 -14.25 -11.40 13.62
N ALA A 291 -13.30 -11.12 12.72
CA ALA A 291 -11.88 -11.14 13.04
C ALA A 291 -11.48 -9.90 13.87
N ASP A 292 -10.51 -10.03 14.76
CA ASP A 292 -9.88 -8.92 15.51
C ASP A 292 -8.34 -8.93 15.40
N ARG A 293 -7.81 -9.89 14.62
CA ARG A 293 -6.39 -10.22 14.47
C ARG A 293 -6.07 -10.49 13.01
N PHE A 294 -4.98 -9.93 12.53
CA PHE A 294 -4.54 -10.07 11.14
C PHE A 294 -3.04 -10.35 11.07
N VAL A 295 -2.66 -11.30 10.23
CA VAL A 295 -1.26 -11.59 9.91
C VAL A 295 -1.00 -11.19 8.46
N TRP A 296 0.08 -10.44 8.23
CA TRP A 296 0.51 -10.02 6.90
C TRP A 296 1.88 -10.62 6.63
N CYS A 297 1.98 -11.51 5.65
CA CYS A 297 3.23 -12.15 5.29
C CYS A 297 3.75 -11.60 3.97
N GLY A 298 5.06 -11.35 3.92
CA GLY A 298 5.76 -11.02 2.70
C GLY A 298 7.25 -11.25 2.87
N THR A 299 7.97 -11.45 1.78
CA THR A 299 9.43 -11.59 1.81
C THR A 299 10.07 -10.69 0.76
N GLY A 300 11.39 -10.54 0.82
CA GLY A 300 12.14 -9.63 -0.05
C GLY A 300 11.58 -8.19 0.01
N PRO A 301 11.30 -7.54 -1.14
CA PRO A 301 10.78 -6.16 -1.14
C PRO A 301 9.38 -6.06 -0.49
N ASN A 302 8.58 -7.14 -0.54
CA ASN A 302 7.23 -7.17 0.02
C ASN A 302 7.18 -7.42 1.53
N TYR A 303 8.31 -7.71 2.18
CA TYR A 303 8.37 -7.71 3.64
C TYR A 303 8.09 -6.30 4.20
N GLY A 304 8.61 -5.25 3.56
CA GLY A 304 8.26 -3.87 3.89
C GLY A 304 6.78 -3.57 3.67
N THR A 305 6.17 -4.11 2.60
CA THR A 305 4.73 -4.01 2.35
C THR A 305 3.90 -4.67 3.45
N ALA A 306 4.29 -5.87 3.90
CA ALA A 306 3.60 -6.57 4.97
C ALA A 306 3.56 -5.73 6.27
N HIS A 307 4.69 -5.12 6.64
CA HIS A 307 4.77 -4.17 7.77
C HIS A 307 3.86 -2.95 7.60
N PHE A 308 3.85 -2.37 6.39
CA PHE A 308 2.96 -1.24 6.09
C PHE A 308 1.47 -1.64 6.21
N CYS A 309 1.06 -2.76 5.63
CA CYS A 309 -0.33 -3.22 5.68
C CYS A 309 -0.78 -3.53 7.12
N ALA A 310 0.07 -4.19 7.91
CA ALA A 310 -0.20 -4.41 9.33
C ALA A 310 -0.37 -3.09 10.10
N ALA A 311 0.50 -2.11 9.84
CA ALA A 311 0.36 -0.78 10.44
C ALA A 311 -0.96 -0.11 10.02
N LYS A 312 -1.37 -0.21 8.74
CA LYS A 312 -2.64 0.39 8.29
C LYS A 312 -3.86 -0.21 8.97
N ILE A 313 -3.86 -1.51 9.27
CA ILE A 313 -4.94 -2.13 10.07
C ILE A 313 -4.98 -1.53 11.48
N ILE A 314 -3.83 -1.48 12.15
CA ILE A 314 -3.75 -0.90 13.51
C ILE A 314 -4.17 0.57 13.50
N GLU A 315 -3.80 1.35 12.48
CA GLU A 315 -4.13 2.77 12.39
C GLU A 315 -5.60 3.01 12.04
N ALA A 316 -6.15 2.24 11.10
CA ALA A 316 -7.50 2.42 10.59
C ALA A 316 -8.56 1.86 11.55
N SER A 317 -8.43 0.60 11.96
CA SER A 317 -9.45 -0.12 12.74
C SER A 317 -9.03 -0.45 14.17
N GLY A 318 -7.75 -0.29 14.52
CA GLY A 318 -7.26 -0.64 15.85
C GLY A 318 -7.20 -2.14 16.14
N ASP A 319 -7.53 -2.99 15.17
CA ASP A 319 -7.38 -4.44 15.27
C ASP A 319 -5.90 -4.79 15.47
N THR A 320 -5.66 -5.95 16.10
CA THR A 320 -4.30 -6.46 16.23
C THR A 320 -3.80 -6.87 14.86
N ALA A 321 -2.65 -6.36 14.42
CA ALA A 321 -2.01 -6.86 13.21
C ALA A 321 -0.51 -7.04 13.41
N VAL A 322 0.03 -8.08 12.78
CA VAL A 322 1.47 -8.37 12.78
C VAL A 322 1.93 -8.62 11.36
N ALA A 323 3.12 -8.11 11.04
CA ALA A 323 3.82 -8.47 9.83
C ALA A 323 4.84 -9.55 10.11
N GLN A 324 5.01 -10.48 9.17
CA GLN A 324 5.90 -11.60 9.30
C GLN A 324 6.59 -11.93 7.96
N ASP A 325 7.81 -12.46 8.02
CA ASP A 325 8.42 -13.03 6.82
C ASP A 325 7.65 -14.28 6.38
N THR A 326 7.47 -14.47 5.07
CA THR A 326 6.70 -15.61 4.53
C THR A 326 7.18 -16.96 5.06
N GLU A 327 8.50 -17.17 5.21
CA GLU A 327 9.05 -18.41 5.77
C GLU A 327 8.83 -18.48 7.29
N GLU A 328 9.17 -17.40 8.00
CA GLU A 328 9.10 -17.35 9.46
C GLU A 328 7.68 -17.54 10.01
N TRP A 329 6.65 -17.27 9.20
CA TRP A 329 5.28 -17.60 9.54
C TRP A 329 5.09 -19.09 9.86
N ALA A 330 5.74 -19.98 9.10
CA ALA A 330 5.68 -21.42 9.34
C ALA A 330 6.36 -21.84 10.66
N HIS A 331 7.28 -21.03 11.16
CA HIS A 331 8.06 -21.30 12.37
C HIS A 331 7.47 -20.66 13.62
N ILE A 332 6.55 -19.69 13.47
CA ILE A 332 6.00 -18.92 14.60
C ILE A 332 4.45 -18.90 14.56
N GLN A 333 3.84 -18.16 13.63
CA GLN A 333 2.40 -17.92 13.62
C GLN A 333 1.57 -19.15 13.26
N TYR A 334 2.17 -20.12 12.58
CA TYR A 334 1.56 -21.44 12.34
C TYR A 334 1.01 -22.06 13.64
N PHE A 335 1.72 -21.87 14.76
CA PHE A 335 1.38 -22.46 16.07
C PHE A 335 0.39 -21.64 16.91
N GLU A 336 -0.12 -20.51 16.41
CA GLU A 336 -1.11 -19.72 17.17
C GLU A 336 -2.37 -20.53 17.47
N LYS A 337 -2.93 -20.32 18.66
CA LYS A 337 -4.15 -21.01 19.13
C LYS A 337 -5.39 -20.74 18.28
N GLN A 338 -5.41 -19.64 17.51
CA GLN A 338 -6.54 -19.24 16.69
C GLN A 338 -6.31 -19.68 15.24
N PRO A 339 -6.80 -20.86 14.82
CA PRO A 339 -6.52 -21.39 13.50
C PRO A 339 -7.16 -20.58 12.36
N HIS A 340 -8.22 -19.82 12.66
CA HIS A 340 -8.98 -19.04 11.67
C HIS A 340 -8.53 -17.59 11.53
N THR A 341 -7.43 -17.18 12.17
CA THR A 341 -6.89 -15.82 12.03
C THR A 341 -6.63 -15.50 10.56
N PRO A 342 -7.23 -14.42 10.02
CA PRO A 342 -6.90 -13.92 8.70
C PRO A 342 -5.39 -13.78 8.46
N THR A 343 -4.90 -14.37 7.38
CA THR A 343 -3.49 -14.35 6.99
C THR A 343 -3.37 -13.95 5.52
N PHE A 344 -2.83 -12.75 5.26
CA PHE A 344 -2.56 -12.27 3.92
C PHE A 344 -1.16 -12.68 3.49
N LEU A 345 -1.01 -13.21 2.27
CA LEU A 345 0.27 -13.52 1.65
C LEU A 345 0.51 -12.56 0.48
N ILE A 346 1.60 -11.80 0.56
CA ILE A 346 1.97 -10.79 -0.43
C ILE A 346 3.13 -11.32 -1.26
N SER A 347 2.92 -11.45 -2.57
CA SER A 347 3.93 -11.97 -3.51
C SER A 347 4.07 -11.06 -4.72
N ALA A 348 5.31 -10.91 -5.19
CA ALA A 348 5.56 -10.27 -6.49
C ALA A 348 5.35 -11.24 -7.66
N GLY A 349 5.11 -12.54 -7.38
CA GLY A 349 5.01 -13.57 -8.40
C GLY A 349 6.34 -13.94 -9.05
N HIS A 350 7.46 -13.68 -8.36
CA HIS A 350 8.83 -13.87 -8.86
C HIS A 350 9.60 -14.87 -7.96
N ARG A 351 10.62 -14.41 -7.21
CA ARG A 351 11.57 -15.28 -6.50
C ARG A 351 10.93 -16.07 -5.35
N ASP A 352 9.88 -15.52 -4.77
CA ASP A 352 9.19 -16.07 -3.60
C ASP A 352 8.06 -17.05 -3.95
N GLN A 353 7.70 -17.15 -5.23
CA GLN A 353 6.43 -17.73 -5.67
C GLN A 353 6.22 -19.19 -5.25
N SER A 354 7.22 -20.06 -5.40
CA SER A 354 7.08 -21.48 -5.02
C SER A 354 6.82 -21.63 -3.53
N ARG A 355 7.59 -20.89 -2.71
CA ARG A 355 7.46 -20.98 -1.26
C ARG A 355 6.16 -20.35 -0.77
N THR A 356 5.73 -19.24 -1.35
CA THR A 356 4.44 -18.62 -1.01
C THR A 356 3.27 -19.57 -1.27
N VAL A 357 3.32 -20.42 -2.31
CA VAL A 357 2.30 -21.46 -2.58
C VAL A 357 2.28 -22.54 -1.49
N GLU A 358 3.44 -23.00 -1.06
CA GLU A 358 3.55 -23.99 0.02
C GLU A 358 2.97 -23.43 1.34
N ILE A 359 3.30 -22.18 1.66
CA ILE A 359 2.78 -21.49 2.84
C ILE A 359 1.26 -21.30 2.74
N ALA A 360 0.74 -20.87 1.59
CA ALA A 360 -0.70 -20.74 1.37
C ALA A 360 -1.45 -22.05 1.55
N THR A 361 -0.86 -23.15 1.04
CA THR A 361 -1.41 -24.49 1.17
C THR A 361 -1.46 -24.91 2.64
N ALA A 362 -0.36 -24.72 3.38
CA ALA A 362 -0.29 -25.04 4.80
C ALA A 362 -1.28 -24.19 5.62
N ALA A 363 -1.33 -22.88 5.38
CA ALA A 363 -2.27 -21.96 6.03
C ALA A 363 -3.72 -22.36 5.80
N THR A 364 -4.08 -22.68 4.55
CA THR A 364 -5.43 -23.15 4.21
C THR A 364 -5.74 -24.49 4.89
N HIS A 365 -4.78 -25.42 4.92
CA HIS A 365 -4.95 -26.74 5.52
C HIS A 365 -5.26 -26.67 7.02
N ILE A 366 -4.60 -25.78 7.76
CA ILE A 366 -4.85 -25.59 9.19
C ILE A 366 -6.08 -24.72 9.49
N GLY A 367 -6.79 -24.25 8.46
CA GLY A 367 -8.04 -23.50 8.60
C GLY A 367 -7.91 -21.98 8.63
N ARG A 368 -6.77 -21.40 8.23
CA ARG A 368 -6.64 -19.93 8.12
C ARG A 368 -7.57 -19.39 7.05
N ARG A 369 -8.09 -18.19 7.29
CA ARG A 369 -8.72 -17.36 6.26
C ARG A 369 -7.61 -16.71 5.45
N VAL A 370 -7.34 -17.22 4.26
CA VAL A 370 -6.19 -16.78 3.45
C VAL A 370 -6.60 -15.64 2.52
N GLY A 371 -5.83 -14.55 2.55
CA GLY A 371 -5.84 -13.51 1.54
C GLY A 371 -4.57 -13.59 0.69
N ILE A 372 -4.66 -13.37 -0.61
CA ILE A 372 -3.52 -13.43 -1.54
C ILE A 372 -3.45 -12.11 -2.29
N ILE A 373 -2.31 -11.42 -2.18
CA ILE A 373 -1.99 -10.23 -2.98
C ILE A 373 -0.86 -10.60 -3.92
N ALA A 374 -1.17 -10.77 -5.20
CA ALA A 374 -0.18 -11.19 -6.20
C ALA A 374 -0.64 -10.84 -7.63
N PRO A 375 0.28 -10.82 -8.62
CA PRO A 375 -0.12 -10.72 -10.01
C PRO A 375 -0.90 -11.94 -10.51
N ALA A 376 -1.81 -11.75 -11.47
CA ALA A 376 -2.65 -12.82 -12.03
C ALA A 376 -1.88 -13.94 -12.73
N THR A 377 -0.68 -13.65 -13.23
CA THR A 377 0.18 -14.64 -13.86
C THR A 377 0.94 -15.52 -12.85
N SER A 378 0.90 -15.18 -11.56
CA SER A 378 1.66 -15.89 -10.53
C SER A 378 1.11 -17.30 -10.25
N LEU A 379 1.98 -18.22 -9.84
CA LEU A 379 1.58 -19.57 -9.43
C LEU A 379 0.59 -19.52 -8.26
N ILE A 380 0.82 -18.62 -7.30
CA ILE A 380 -0.06 -18.48 -6.13
C ILE A 380 -1.49 -18.07 -6.50
N ALA A 381 -1.66 -17.21 -7.53
CA ALA A 381 -2.97 -16.84 -8.05
C ALA A 381 -3.73 -18.05 -8.62
N ARG A 382 -3.03 -19.00 -9.25
CA ARG A 382 -3.64 -20.23 -9.80
C ARG A 382 -4.08 -21.21 -8.73
N THR A 383 -3.53 -21.13 -7.52
CA THR A 383 -3.86 -22.01 -6.40
C THR A 383 -4.86 -21.38 -5.41
N ALA A 384 -5.39 -20.20 -5.72
CA ALA A 384 -6.19 -19.36 -4.81
C ALA A 384 -7.67 -19.77 -4.66
N HIS A 385 -8.08 -20.99 -5.04
CA HIS A 385 -9.48 -21.40 -5.18
C HIS A 385 -10.38 -21.29 -3.92
N LYS A 386 -9.82 -20.93 -2.75
CA LYS A 386 -10.53 -20.70 -1.48
C LYS A 386 -10.08 -19.43 -0.74
N ALA A 387 -9.24 -18.61 -1.36
CA ALA A 387 -8.67 -17.42 -0.76
C ALA A 387 -9.35 -16.15 -1.27
N ALA A 388 -9.31 -15.09 -0.45
CA ALA A 388 -9.60 -13.75 -0.93
C ALA A 388 -8.44 -13.29 -1.82
N TYR A 389 -8.61 -13.34 -3.13
CA TYR A 389 -7.55 -13.03 -4.10
C TYR A 389 -7.65 -11.59 -4.59
N LEU A 390 -6.65 -10.78 -4.28
CA LEU A 390 -6.53 -9.37 -4.67
C LEU A 390 -5.44 -9.22 -5.76
N PRO A 391 -5.83 -9.12 -7.04
CA PRO A 391 -4.89 -9.14 -8.16
C PRO A 391 -4.13 -7.81 -8.29
N VAL A 392 -2.82 -7.93 -8.55
CA VAL A 392 -1.94 -6.78 -8.84
C VAL A 392 -1.70 -6.67 -10.36
N ALA A 393 -1.80 -5.46 -10.90
CA ALA A 393 -1.60 -5.17 -12.32
C ALA A 393 -0.15 -5.41 -12.80
N LEU A 394 0.02 -5.62 -14.11
CA LEU A 394 1.28 -5.96 -14.79
C LEU A 394 1.51 -5.08 -16.02
N PRO A 395 2.75 -4.89 -16.50
CA PRO A 395 4.02 -5.52 -16.06
C PRO A 395 4.64 -4.86 -14.82
N LEU A 396 5.34 -5.64 -13.99
CA LEU A 396 5.91 -5.16 -12.73
C LEU A 396 7.30 -5.73 -12.47
N HIS A 397 8.30 -4.85 -12.35
CA HIS A 397 9.62 -5.22 -11.83
C HIS A 397 9.49 -5.56 -10.34
N GLU A 398 10.08 -6.68 -9.92
CA GLU A 398 9.99 -7.17 -8.54
C GLU A 398 10.42 -6.10 -7.51
N CYS A 399 11.48 -5.34 -7.81
CA CYS A 399 11.97 -4.26 -6.96
C CYS A 399 10.99 -3.09 -6.79
N PHE A 400 10.04 -2.90 -7.71
CA PHE A 400 8.99 -1.89 -7.63
C PHE A 400 7.64 -2.45 -7.21
N SER A 401 7.54 -3.77 -6.98
CA SER A 401 6.30 -4.40 -6.53
C SER A 401 5.63 -3.74 -5.32
N PRO A 402 6.37 -3.20 -4.33
CA PRO A 402 5.77 -2.53 -3.18
C PRO A 402 4.95 -1.27 -3.47
N LEU A 403 5.07 -0.67 -4.66
CA LEU A 403 4.20 0.43 -5.08
C LEU A 403 2.77 -0.05 -5.35
N LEU A 404 2.59 -1.29 -5.82
CA LEU A 404 1.28 -1.83 -6.16
C LEU A 404 0.75 -2.72 -5.03
N THR A 405 1.60 -3.57 -4.45
CA THR A 405 1.18 -4.56 -3.43
C THR A 405 0.72 -3.94 -2.11
N CYS A 406 1.04 -2.66 -1.85
CA CYS A 406 0.54 -1.94 -0.67
C CYS A 406 -0.92 -1.49 -0.81
N LEU A 407 -1.42 -1.35 -2.04
CA LEU A 407 -2.76 -0.81 -2.33
C LEU A 407 -3.87 -1.74 -1.82
N PRO A 408 -3.85 -3.06 -2.06
CA PRO A 408 -4.95 -3.92 -1.62
C PRO A 408 -5.03 -4.01 -0.10
N GLY A 409 -3.90 -3.98 0.60
CA GLY A 409 -3.87 -3.94 2.06
C GLY A 409 -4.42 -2.63 2.63
N ALA A 410 -4.11 -1.49 2.00
CA ALA A 410 -4.67 -0.21 2.38
C ALA A 410 -6.20 -0.13 2.11
N LEU A 411 -6.66 -0.64 0.96
CA LEU A 411 -8.09 -0.75 0.64
C LEU A 411 -8.82 -1.62 1.67
N PHE A 412 -8.26 -2.78 1.99
CA PHE A 412 -8.82 -3.66 3.01
C PHE A 412 -8.88 -2.97 4.38
N ALA A 413 -7.84 -2.24 4.79
CA ALA A 413 -7.86 -1.49 6.05
C ALA A 413 -8.93 -0.37 6.08
N ALA A 414 -9.11 0.34 4.96
CA ALA A 414 -10.14 1.37 4.83
C ALA A 414 -11.55 0.77 4.94
N TRP A 415 -11.83 -0.31 4.19
CA TRP A 415 -13.10 -1.03 4.29
C TRP A 415 -13.31 -1.69 5.65
N ARG A 416 -12.25 -2.19 6.28
CA ARG A 416 -12.32 -2.80 7.61
C ARG A 416 -12.82 -1.78 8.64
N ALA A 417 -12.22 -0.59 8.68
CA ALA A 417 -12.64 0.49 9.57
C ALA A 417 -14.10 0.92 9.33
N GLU A 418 -14.51 1.06 8.07
CA GLU A 418 -15.90 1.38 7.72
C GLU A 418 -16.88 0.27 8.14
N THR A 419 -16.51 -1.00 7.91
CA THR A 419 -17.36 -2.16 8.21
C THR A 419 -17.65 -2.27 9.71
N ILE A 420 -16.67 -1.98 10.56
CA ILE A 420 -16.85 -2.05 12.03
C ILE A 420 -17.25 -0.71 12.65
N GLY A 421 -17.32 0.38 11.87
CA GLY A 421 -17.66 1.72 12.34
C GLY A 421 -16.62 2.37 13.25
N GLU A 422 -15.34 2.00 13.13
CA GLU A 422 -14.27 2.49 14.00
C GLU A 422 -13.66 3.80 13.44
N PRO A 423 -13.53 4.87 14.24
CA PRO A 423 -12.80 6.06 13.82
C PRO A 423 -11.29 5.79 13.74
N TYR A 424 -10.64 6.32 12.70
CA TYR A 424 -9.19 6.22 12.55
C TYR A 424 -8.45 6.70 13.81
N PHE A 425 -7.38 5.99 14.16
CA PHE A 425 -6.59 6.24 15.37
C PHE A 425 -7.40 6.27 16.67
N ARG A 426 -8.62 5.70 16.68
CA ARG A 426 -9.59 5.77 17.80
C ARG A 426 -9.92 7.23 18.14
N ALA A 427 -9.92 8.13 17.14
CA ALA A 427 -10.02 9.57 17.31
C ALA A 427 -9.04 10.17 18.35
N PHE A 428 -7.87 9.53 18.54
CA PHE A 428 -6.90 9.91 19.58
C PHE A 428 -7.46 9.83 21.03
N GLY A 429 -8.51 9.03 21.24
CA GLY A 429 -9.06 8.69 22.55
C GLY A 429 -8.20 7.72 23.36
N GLY A 430 -8.56 7.53 24.64
CA GLY A 430 -7.88 6.58 25.53
C GLY A 430 -6.48 7.02 25.99
N GLY A 431 -6.31 8.30 26.31
CA GLY A 431 -5.03 8.90 26.75
C GLY A 431 -4.11 9.34 25.61
N ARG A 432 -4.51 9.12 24.35
CA ARG A 432 -3.74 9.46 23.16
C ARG A 432 -3.97 10.91 22.69
N SER A 433 -4.06 11.90 23.57
CA SER A 433 -4.40 13.26 23.10
C SER A 433 -3.28 13.90 22.26
N SER A 434 -3.68 14.77 21.33
CA SER A 434 -2.77 15.56 20.50
C SER A 434 -1.84 16.48 21.32
N THR A 435 -2.27 16.83 22.54
CA THR A 435 -1.56 17.72 23.47
C THR A 435 -0.97 17.00 24.70
N GLY A 436 -1.65 16.00 25.28
CA GLY A 436 -1.36 15.42 26.60
C GLY A 436 -0.97 13.93 26.63
N GLY A 437 -1.01 13.22 25.48
CA GLY A 437 -0.34 11.92 25.30
C GLY A 437 1.06 12.06 24.69
N GLY A 438 1.57 13.29 24.58
CA GLY A 438 2.79 13.65 23.85
C GLY A 438 2.75 13.38 22.35
N GLY A 439 1.63 12.88 21.83
CA GLY A 439 1.55 12.29 20.49
C GLY A 439 2.74 11.39 20.22
N ILE A 440 3.00 10.38 21.07
CA ILE A 440 4.15 9.41 21.18
C ILE A 440 5.08 9.23 19.95
N SER A 441 4.58 9.44 18.73
CA SER A 441 5.36 9.77 17.53
C SER A 441 6.25 11.04 17.62
N ARG A 442 6.01 11.93 18.60
CA ARG A 442 6.70 13.22 18.80
C ARG A 442 7.32 13.29 20.20
N ILE A 443 8.15 12.33 20.59
CA ILE A 443 9.11 12.55 21.68
C ILE A 443 9.92 13.80 21.28
N GLN A 444 9.61 14.95 21.87
CA GLN A 444 9.88 16.26 21.27
C GLN A 444 11.34 16.68 21.35
N THR A 445 12.09 16.14 22.30
CA THR A 445 13.46 16.54 22.53
C THR A 445 14.42 15.39 22.24
N SER A 446 15.32 15.67 21.31
CA SER A 446 16.54 14.88 21.11
C SER A 446 17.61 15.31 22.12
N ASP A 447 17.24 16.02 23.18
CA ASP A 447 18.20 16.66 24.11
C ASP A 447 18.87 15.62 25.02
N GLN A 448 18.40 14.36 24.99
CA GLN A 448 19.08 13.18 25.53
C GLN A 448 19.89 12.42 24.45
N ILE A 449 20.34 13.10 23.39
CA ILE A 449 21.40 12.55 22.55
C ILE A 449 22.70 12.79 23.31
N ASP A 450 23.08 11.81 24.12
CA ASP A 450 24.43 11.70 24.63
C ASP A 450 25.33 11.42 23.42
N ILE A 451 25.88 12.47 22.80
CA ILE A 451 27.03 12.30 21.91
C ILE A 451 28.22 12.12 22.85
N PRO A 452 28.85 10.93 22.90
CA PRO A 452 30.05 10.78 23.71
C PRO A 452 31.09 11.77 23.18
N ASP A 453 31.62 12.62 24.05
CA ASP A 453 32.77 13.45 23.71
C ASP A 453 33.89 12.52 23.22
N ARG A 454 34.52 12.84 22.08
CA ARG A 454 35.58 12.02 21.47
C ARG A 454 36.84 11.83 22.36
N ASN A 455 36.82 12.33 23.59
CA ASN A 455 37.91 12.33 24.56
C ASN A 455 37.63 11.54 25.85
N SER A 456 36.54 10.77 25.94
CA SER A 456 36.27 9.89 27.10
C SER A 456 36.60 8.43 26.84
#